data_AF-A0A929D4R5-F1
#
_entry.id   AF-A0A929D4R5-F1
#
_cell.length_a   1.000
_cell.length_b   1.000
_cell.length_c   1.000
_cell.angle_alpha   90.00
_cell.angle_beta   90.00
_cell.angle_gamma   90.00
#
_symmetry.space_group_name_H-M   'P 1'
#
loop_
_entity.id
_entity.type
_entity.pdbx_description
1 polymer ?
#
loop_
_entity_poly.entity_id
_entity_poly.type
_entity_poly.pdbx_seq_one_letter_code
_entity_poly.pdbx_strand_id
1 'polypeptide(L)'
;MNTEDNKRLDEWLKSEEPIDRGNAIKALKEVKQILDSFGVTFFLRQGTCLGAIRDNDLLPWDDDVDMGSVIGFHGVTEKSLDQIVVAFRNHGFLARIDHLSVNLYIPLVKYSTRVDWLCYKVVDDYIIQFPFQKTPLSLFTVLKEITFLKETFLVPNPPEEYLRLKYGENWKTPKKPGDYEEDV
;
A
#
# COMPACT_ATOMS: atom_id res chain seq x y z
N MET A 1 1.36 0.88 -21.59
CA MET A 1 2.50 -0.02 -21.34
C MET A 1 2.53 -1.05 -22.46
N ASN A 2 3.70 -1.38 -23.00
CA ASN A 2 3.80 -2.38 -24.07
C ASN A 2 3.69 -3.81 -23.49
N THR A 3 3.62 -4.82 -24.36
CA THR A 3 3.48 -6.23 -23.97
C THR A 3 4.65 -6.73 -23.11
N GLU A 4 5.88 -6.32 -23.41
CA GLU A 4 7.06 -6.76 -22.68
C GLU A 4 7.10 -6.20 -21.26
N ASP A 5 6.79 -4.92 -21.09
CA ASP A 5 6.71 -4.28 -19.78
C ASP A 5 5.58 -4.87 -18.93
N ASN A 6 4.45 -5.27 -19.53
CA ASN A 6 3.41 -6.02 -18.82
C ASN A 6 3.93 -7.37 -18.31
N LYS A 7 4.64 -8.13 -19.15
CA LYS A 7 5.22 -9.41 -18.76
C LYS A 7 6.25 -9.27 -17.64
N ARG A 8 7.14 -8.26 -17.73
CA ARG A 8 8.11 -7.95 -16.68
C ARG A 8 7.42 -7.60 -15.37
N LEU A 9 6.35 -6.81 -15.41
CA LEU A 9 5.56 -6.51 -14.24
C LEU A 9 4.93 -7.79 -13.65
N ASP A 10 4.37 -8.68 -14.47
CA ASP A 10 3.80 -9.95 -14.01
C ASP A 10 4.84 -10.90 -13.40
N GLU A 11 6.10 -10.83 -13.81
CA GLU A 11 7.20 -11.57 -13.19
C GLU A 11 7.50 -11.02 -11.78
N TRP A 12 7.50 -9.69 -11.61
CA TRP A 12 7.66 -9.06 -10.30
C TRP A 12 6.53 -9.42 -9.33
N LEU A 13 5.29 -9.50 -9.81
CA LEU A 13 4.13 -9.86 -8.95
C LEU A 13 4.19 -11.29 -8.39
N LYS A 14 5.07 -12.14 -8.92
CA LYS A 14 5.30 -13.51 -8.44
C LYS A 14 6.51 -13.63 -7.51
N SER A 15 7.29 -12.56 -7.37
CA SER A 15 8.47 -12.54 -6.51
C SER A 15 8.03 -12.41 -5.06
N GLU A 16 8.57 -13.28 -4.21
CA GLU A 16 8.44 -13.23 -2.74
C GLU A 16 9.81 -12.96 -2.08
N GLU A 17 10.81 -12.56 -2.89
CA GLU A 17 12.13 -12.21 -2.40
C GLU A 17 12.10 -10.87 -1.66
N PRO A 18 12.74 -10.76 -0.47
CA PRO A 18 12.79 -9.52 0.27
C PRO A 18 13.38 -8.36 -0.54
N ILE A 19 12.74 -7.20 -0.45
CA ILE A 19 13.22 -6.00 -1.15
C ILE A 19 14.38 -5.32 -0.41
N ASP A 20 15.26 -4.67 -1.18
CA ASP A 20 16.29 -3.81 -0.58
C ASP A 20 15.62 -2.61 0.10
N ARG A 21 15.91 -2.43 1.39
CA ARG A 21 15.37 -1.34 2.21
C ARG A 21 15.65 0.05 1.63
N GLY A 22 16.83 0.28 1.07
CA GLY A 22 17.20 1.58 0.49
C GLY A 22 16.36 1.91 -0.74
N ASN A 23 16.19 0.94 -1.63
CA ASN A 23 15.32 1.04 -2.80
C ASN A 23 13.85 1.20 -2.42
N ALA A 24 13.39 0.49 -1.38
CA ALA A 24 12.04 0.59 -0.85
C ALA A 24 11.71 2.01 -0.38
N ILE A 25 12.59 2.60 0.43
CA ILE A 25 12.46 3.98 0.91
C ILE A 25 12.42 4.96 -0.26
N LYS A 26 13.29 4.75 -1.26
CA LYS A 26 13.36 5.61 -2.44
C LYS A 26 12.08 5.53 -3.27
N ALA A 27 11.58 4.33 -3.53
CA ALA A 27 10.34 4.10 -4.27
C ALA A 27 9.14 4.72 -3.54
N LEU A 28 9.00 4.46 -2.24
CA LEU A 28 7.89 5.00 -1.42
C LEU A 28 7.85 6.54 -1.42
N LYS A 29 9.01 7.19 -1.26
CA LYS A 29 9.11 8.66 -1.28
C LYS A 29 8.82 9.25 -2.64
N GLU A 30 9.30 8.63 -3.71
CA GLU A 30 8.99 9.07 -5.07
C GLU A 30 7.49 8.89 -5.38
N VAL A 31 6.89 7.77 -4.97
CA VAL A 31 5.45 7.56 -5.08
C VAL A 31 4.68 8.64 -4.36
N LYS A 32 5.09 8.98 -3.13
CA LYS A 32 4.50 10.08 -2.37
C LYS A 32 4.58 11.41 -3.12
N GLN A 33 5.74 11.78 -3.64
CA GLN A 33 5.91 13.03 -4.38
C GLN A 33 5.00 13.10 -5.62
N ILE A 34 4.88 12.00 -6.35
CA ILE A 34 3.99 11.94 -7.52
C ILE A 34 2.54 12.11 -7.06
N LEU A 35 2.06 11.37 -6.06
CA LEU A 35 0.67 11.47 -5.59
C LEU A 35 0.34 12.83 -4.98
N ASP A 36 1.27 13.44 -4.23
CA ASP A 36 1.13 14.79 -3.70
C ASP A 36 0.88 15.81 -4.83
N SER A 37 1.52 15.65 -5.99
CA SER A 37 1.31 16.54 -7.16
C SER A 37 -0.09 16.44 -7.77
N PHE A 38 -0.80 15.34 -7.51
CA PHE A 38 -2.21 15.15 -7.88
C PHE A 38 -3.19 15.51 -6.75
N GLY A 39 -2.68 15.95 -5.59
CA GLY A 39 -3.50 16.16 -4.39
C GLY A 39 -4.11 14.86 -3.85
N VAL A 40 -3.49 13.71 -4.15
CA VAL A 40 -3.94 12.39 -3.71
C VAL A 40 -3.13 11.98 -2.50
N THR A 41 -3.84 11.58 -1.45
CA THR A 41 -3.23 11.02 -0.26
C THR A 41 -3.40 9.51 -0.21
N PHE A 42 -2.38 8.82 0.29
CA PHE A 42 -2.44 7.42 0.63
C PHE A 42 -2.08 7.21 2.11
N PHE A 43 -2.43 6.04 2.63
CA PHE A 43 -2.00 5.55 3.93
C PHE A 43 -1.13 4.30 3.77
N LEU A 44 -0.18 4.12 4.68
CA LEU A 44 0.55 2.86 4.79
C LEU A 44 -0.42 1.78 5.27
N ARG A 45 -0.32 0.58 4.70
CA ARG A 45 -1.17 -0.57 5.07
C ARG A 45 -0.33 -1.81 5.32
N GLN A 46 -0.97 -2.87 5.82
CA GLN A 46 -0.37 -4.20 6.03
C GLN A 46 1.05 -4.15 6.64
N GLY A 47 2.03 -4.86 6.04
CA GLY A 47 3.39 -5.02 6.54
C GLY A 47 4.11 -3.69 6.68
N THR A 48 3.91 -2.78 5.72
CA THR A 48 4.47 -1.42 5.80
C THR A 48 3.91 -0.62 6.97
N CYS A 49 2.60 -0.68 7.24
CA CYS A 49 2.01 -0.05 8.43
C CYS A 49 2.47 -0.73 9.73
N LEU A 50 2.55 -2.06 9.73
CA LEU A 50 2.98 -2.85 10.86
C LEU A 50 4.41 -2.48 11.26
N GLY A 51 5.34 -2.50 10.30
CA GLY A 51 6.72 -2.09 10.50
C GLY A 51 6.83 -0.64 10.98
N ALA A 52 6.11 0.28 10.34
CA ALA A 52 6.13 1.69 10.72
C ALA A 52 5.68 1.95 12.17
N ILE A 53 4.66 1.23 12.64
CA ILE A 53 4.08 1.43 13.98
C ILE A 53 4.83 0.62 15.06
N ARG A 54 5.21 -0.62 14.76
CA ARG A 54 5.81 -1.53 15.73
C ARG A 54 7.32 -1.33 15.83
N ASP A 55 7.99 -1.29 14.69
CA ASP A 55 9.46 -1.38 14.59
C ASP A 55 10.09 -0.03 14.22
N ASN A 56 9.26 0.95 13.83
CA ASN A 56 9.68 2.23 13.26
C ASN A 56 10.62 2.07 12.05
N ASP A 57 10.45 0.97 11.31
CA ASP A 57 11.18 0.67 10.08
C ASP A 57 10.34 -0.21 9.14
N LEU A 58 10.80 -0.41 7.91
CA LEU A 58 10.26 -1.45 7.02
C LEU A 58 10.66 -2.84 7.55
N LEU A 59 9.79 -3.83 7.41
CA LEU A 59 10.10 -5.20 7.83
C LEU A 59 11.19 -5.77 6.90
N PRO A 60 12.26 -6.39 7.44
CA PRO A 60 13.43 -6.78 6.64
C PRO A 60 13.17 -7.99 5.73
N TRP A 61 12.02 -8.63 5.87
CA TRP A 61 11.61 -9.80 5.09
C TRP A 61 10.44 -9.50 4.15
N ASP A 62 9.88 -8.28 4.16
CA ASP A 62 8.81 -7.92 3.23
C ASP A 62 9.37 -7.87 1.81
N ASP A 63 8.58 -8.33 0.85
CA ASP A 63 8.87 -8.38 -0.59
C ASP A 63 8.27 -7.18 -1.34
N ASP A 64 7.56 -6.30 -0.63
CA ASP A 64 6.91 -5.12 -1.19
C ASP A 64 6.80 -3.94 -0.21
N VAL A 65 6.26 -2.84 -0.72
CA VAL A 65 5.76 -1.72 0.08
C VAL A 65 4.27 -1.59 -0.16
N ASP A 66 3.52 -1.54 0.92
CA ASP A 66 2.08 -1.68 0.93
C ASP A 66 1.39 -0.34 1.25
N MET A 67 0.60 0.17 0.31
CA MET A 67 -0.13 1.43 0.47
C MET A 67 -1.58 1.35 -0.01
N GLY A 68 -2.43 2.20 0.56
CA GLY A 68 -3.86 2.23 0.27
C GLY A 68 -4.42 3.63 0.11
N SER A 69 -5.48 3.74 -0.69
CA SER A 69 -6.34 4.93 -0.76
C SER A 69 -7.80 4.50 -0.82
N VAL A 70 -8.73 5.34 -0.37
CA VAL A 70 -10.17 5.06 -0.48
C VAL A 70 -10.78 5.96 -1.55
N ILE A 71 -11.38 5.37 -2.58
CA ILE A 71 -11.97 6.09 -3.71
C ILE A 71 -13.08 7.03 -3.19
N GLY A 72 -13.00 8.30 -3.55
CA GLY A 72 -13.90 9.35 -3.08
C GLY A 72 -13.42 10.07 -1.82
N PHE A 73 -12.32 9.62 -1.21
CA PHE A 73 -11.67 10.27 -0.06
C PHE A 73 -10.27 10.72 -0.42
N HIS A 74 -9.80 11.77 0.26
CA HIS A 74 -8.42 12.28 0.18
C HIS A 74 -7.87 12.42 -1.24
N GLY A 75 -8.71 12.92 -2.16
CA GLY A 75 -8.35 13.31 -3.52
C GLY A 75 -8.39 12.21 -4.58
N VAL A 76 -8.42 10.92 -4.22
CA VAL A 76 -8.44 9.84 -5.23
C VAL A 76 -9.86 9.61 -5.77
N THR A 77 -9.98 9.51 -7.10
CA THR A 77 -11.22 9.14 -7.79
C THR A 77 -10.93 8.11 -8.87
N GLU A 78 -11.92 7.32 -9.30
CA GLU A 78 -11.70 6.38 -10.42
C GLU A 78 -11.20 7.10 -11.69
N LYS A 79 -11.71 8.30 -11.94
CA LYS A 79 -11.35 9.11 -13.12
C LYS A 79 -9.91 9.65 -13.06
N SER A 80 -9.34 9.81 -11.86
CA SER A 80 -7.99 10.35 -11.70
C SER A 80 -6.91 9.27 -11.85
N LEU A 81 -7.25 7.98 -11.79
CA LEU A 81 -6.26 6.90 -11.79
C LEU A 81 -5.49 6.81 -13.10
N ASP A 82 -6.15 6.99 -14.25
CA ASP A 82 -5.48 6.89 -15.56
C ASP A 82 -4.34 7.91 -15.69
N GLN A 83 -4.58 9.17 -15.33
CA GLN A 83 -3.57 10.22 -15.39
C GLN A 83 -2.43 10.01 -14.38
N ILE A 84 -2.74 9.49 -13.19
CA ILE A 84 -1.74 9.18 -12.17
C ILE A 84 -0.85 8.02 -12.62
N VAL A 85 -1.43 6.96 -13.19
CA VAL A 85 -0.69 5.82 -13.74
C VAL A 85 0.18 6.23 -14.93
N VAL A 86 -0.29 7.14 -15.77
CA VAL A 86 0.55 7.76 -16.81
C VAL A 86 1.71 8.54 -16.19
N ALA A 87 1.48 9.32 -15.12
CA ALA A 87 2.56 10.03 -14.43
C ALA A 87 3.60 9.07 -13.83
N PHE A 88 3.18 7.97 -13.20
CA PHE A 88 4.11 6.93 -12.72
C PHE A 88 4.98 6.39 -13.86
N ARG A 89 4.38 6.07 -15.01
CA ARG A 89 5.13 5.61 -16.20
C ARG A 89 6.12 6.65 -16.70
N ASN A 90 5.73 7.92 -16.72
CA ASN A 90 6.61 9.03 -17.12
C ASN A 90 7.79 9.21 -16.15
N HIS A 91 7.64 8.78 -14.88
CA HIS A 91 8.70 8.73 -13.89
C HIS A 91 9.44 7.38 -13.87
N GLY A 92 9.22 6.52 -14.85
CA GLY A 92 9.97 5.28 -15.04
C GLY A 92 9.50 4.09 -14.20
N PHE A 93 8.31 4.14 -13.61
CA PHE A 93 7.69 2.97 -13.00
C PHE A 93 7.06 2.07 -14.08
N LEU A 94 7.18 0.76 -13.92
CA LEU A 94 6.20 -0.16 -14.47
C LEU A 94 4.91 0.03 -13.67
N ALA A 95 3.80 0.33 -14.33
CA ALA A 95 2.54 0.61 -13.65
C ALA A 95 1.35 0.30 -14.56
N ARG A 96 0.27 -0.24 -14.00
CA ARG A 96 -1.03 -0.41 -14.68
C ARG A 96 -2.16 -0.44 -13.68
N ILE A 97 -3.39 -0.43 -14.16
CA ILE A 97 -4.58 -0.60 -13.34
C ILE A 97 -5.10 -2.01 -13.58
N ASP A 98 -5.13 -2.81 -12.52
CA ASP A 98 -5.73 -4.13 -12.50
C ASP A 98 -7.08 -4.06 -11.75
N HIS A 99 -8.12 -4.55 -12.40
CA HIS A 99 -9.47 -4.58 -11.81
C HIS A 99 -9.62 -5.88 -11.02
N LEU A 100 -9.54 -5.79 -9.69
CA LEU A 100 -9.94 -6.88 -8.81
C LEU A 100 -11.47 -6.87 -8.66
N SER A 101 -12.03 -7.94 -8.09
CA SER A 101 -13.48 -8.12 -7.96
C SER A 101 -14.22 -6.93 -7.32
N VAL A 102 -13.59 -6.25 -6.35
CA VAL A 102 -14.19 -5.09 -5.66
C VAL A 102 -13.29 -3.83 -5.70
N ASN A 103 -11.97 -4.01 -5.72
CA ASN A 103 -11.01 -2.91 -5.59
C ASN A 103 -10.20 -2.70 -6.88
N LEU A 104 -9.56 -1.54 -7.00
CA LEU A 104 -8.60 -1.26 -8.06
C LEU A 104 -7.19 -1.44 -7.51
N TYR A 105 -6.41 -2.30 -8.15
CA TYR A 105 -5.03 -2.57 -7.77
C TYR A 105 -4.08 -1.93 -8.78
N ILE A 106 -3.11 -1.17 -8.27
CA ILE A 106 -2.10 -0.50 -9.08
C ILE A 106 -0.74 -1.01 -8.61
N PRO A 107 -0.23 -2.09 -9.23
CA PRO A 107 1.14 -2.53 -9.00
C PRO A 107 2.11 -1.52 -9.60
N LEU A 108 3.13 -1.15 -8.82
CA LEU A 108 4.21 -0.26 -9.24
C LEU A 108 5.55 -0.99 -9.06
N VAL A 109 6.41 -0.96 -10.07
CA VAL A 109 7.77 -1.49 -9.93
C VAL A 109 8.81 -0.49 -10.42
N LYS A 110 9.76 -0.18 -9.54
CA LYS A 110 10.97 0.62 -9.83
C LYS A 110 12.03 0.30 -8.79
N TYR A 111 13.31 0.50 -9.13
CA TYR A 111 14.44 0.24 -8.21
C TYR A 111 14.49 -1.19 -7.68
N SER A 112 14.00 -2.17 -8.43
CA SER A 112 13.88 -3.56 -7.94
C SER A 112 13.02 -3.67 -6.67
N THR A 113 11.97 -2.84 -6.59
CA THR A 113 10.99 -2.82 -5.50
C THR A 113 9.59 -2.83 -6.09
N ARG A 114 8.73 -3.72 -5.57
CA ARG A 114 7.28 -3.69 -5.76
C ARG A 114 6.66 -2.72 -4.74
N VAL A 115 5.80 -1.82 -5.20
CA VAL A 115 4.93 -1.01 -4.36
C VAL A 115 3.48 -1.31 -4.76
N ASP A 116 2.71 -1.81 -3.81
CA ASP A 116 1.34 -2.23 -4.01
C ASP A 116 0.39 -1.13 -3.56
N TRP A 117 -0.24 -0.48 -4.54
CA TRP A 117 -1.24 0.55 -4.27
C TRP A 117 -2.65 0.02 -4.50
N LEU A 118 -3.36 -0.22 -3.39
CA LEU A 118 -4.74 -0.70 -3.42
C LEU A 118 -5.72 0.46 -3.19
N CYS A 119 -6.54 0.73 -4.21
CA CYS A 119 -7.59 1.74 -4.18
C CYS A 119 -8.94 1.09 -3.87
N TYR A 120 -9.41 1.30 -2.64
CA TYR A 120 -10.61 0.66 -2.11
C TYR A 120 -11.88 1.36 -2.54
N LYS A 121 -12.89 0.57 -2.94
CA LYS A 121 -14.27 1.03 -3.02
C LYS A 121 -14.96 0.81 -1.67
N VAL A 122 -15.76 1.79 -1.28
CA VAL A 122 -16.58 1.69 -0.07
C VAL A 122 -17.80 0.80 -0.36
N VAL A 123 -18.08 -0.14 0.53
CA VAL A 123 -19.30 -0.95 0.53
C VAL A 123 -19.96 -0.75 1.89
N ASP A 124 -21.13 -0.11 1.88
CA ASP A 124 -21.81 0.38 3.07
C ASP A 124 -20.90 1.32 3.89
N ASP A 125 -20.50 0.92 5.09
CA ASP A 125 -19.61 1.61 6.02
C ASP A 125 -18.26 0.88 6.20
N TYR A 126 -17.89 0.01 5.26
CA TYR A 126 -16.65 -0.77 5.30
C TYR A 126 -15.86 -0.67 3.99
N ILE A 127 -14.57 -1.00 4.08
CA ILE A 127 -13.77 -1.45 2.94
C ILE A 127 -13.47 -2.93 3.10
N ILE A 128 -13.31 -3.63 1.97
CA ILE A 128 -12.94 -5.06 1.97
C ILE A 128 -11.44 -5.15 1.68
N GLN A 129 -10.68 -5.63 2.67
CA GLN A 129 -9.25 -5.90 2.56
C GLN A 129 -9.01 -7.40 2.37
N PHE A 130 -7.93 -7.77 1.70
CA PHE A 130 -7.53 -9.17 1.60
C PHE A 130 -7.17 -9.75 2.98
N PRO A 131 -7.53 -11.00 3.32
CA PRO A 131 -8.34 -11.96 2.56
C PRO A 131 -9.84 -11.86 2.89
N PHE A 132 -10.53 -10.85 2.34
CA PHE A 132 -11.98 -10.59 2.48
C PHE A 132 -12.44 -10.06 3.84
N GLN A 133 -11.54 -9.46 4.61
CA GLN A 133 -11.88 -8.84 5.88
C GLN A 133 -12.56 -7.49 5.71
N LYS A 134 -13.74 -7.34 6.32
CA LYS A 134 -14.45 -6.06 6.42
C LYS A 134 -13.77 -5.19 7.47
N THR A 135 -13.26 -4.04 7.04
CA THR A 135 -12.62 -3.07 7.94
C THR A 135 -13.44 -1.79 7.97
N PRO A 136 -13.80 -1.25 9.16
CA PRO A 136 -14.63 -0.05 9.26
C PRO A 136 -14.04 1.14 8.50
N LEU A 137 -14.86 1.82 7.71
CA LEU A 137 -14.49 3.00 6.95
C LEU A 137 -13.98 4.13 7.86
N SER A 138 -14.47 4.20 9.11
CA SER A 138 -14.08 5.20 10.09
C SER A 138 -12.57 5.29 10.31
N LEU A 139 -11.85 4.15 10.19
CA LEU A 139 -10.38 4.10 10.33
C LEU A 139 -9.63 4.85 9.22
N PHE A 140 -10.28 5.16 8.10
CA PHE A 140 -9.67 5.75 6.91
C PHE A 140 -10.21 7.16 6.60
N THR A 141 -11.30 7.58 7.24
CA THR A 141 -11.91 8.91 7.02
C THR A 141 -11.05 10.06 7.54
N VAL A 142 -10.40 9.86 8.70
CA VAL A 142 -9.43 10.80 9.27
C VAL A 142 -8.17 10.00 9.57
N LEU A 143 -7.13 10.18 8.76
CA LEU A 143 -5.87 9.46 8.90
C LEU A 143 -5.01 10.05 10.02
N LYS A 144 -4.15 9.22 10.62
CA LYS A 144 -3.19 9.64 11.65
C LYS A 144 -1.83 9.93 11.01
N GLU A 145 -1.28 11.11 11.27
CA GLU A 145 0.09 11.44 10.89
C GLU A 145 1.11 10.75 11.80
N ILE A 146 2.16 10.22 11.19
CA ILE A 146 3.32 9.65 11.87
C ILE A 146 4.61 10.19 11.25
N THR A 147 5.66 10.31 12.04
CA THR A 147 7.02 10.51 11.52
C THR A 147 7.62 9.14 11.23
N PHE A 148 7.88 8.85 9.95
CA PHE A 148 8.42 7.58 9.50
C PHE A 148 9.46 7.85 8.40
N LEU A 149 10.62 7.19 8.44
CA LEU A 149 11.69 7.38 7.45
C LEU A 149 12.11 8.86 7.25
N LYS A 150 12.04 9.64 8.35
CA LYS A 150 12.34 11.08 8.45
C LYS A 150 11.37 11.99 7.67
N GLU A 151 10.20 11.50 7.27
CA GLU A 151 9.14 12.27 6.63
C GLU A 151 7.79 12.01 7.31
N THR A 152 6.79 12.82 6.97
CA THR A 152 5.42 12.61 7.44
C THR A 152 4.72 11.61 6.52
N PHE A 153 4.22 10.53 7.11
CA PHE A 153 3.35 9.55 6.47
C PHE A 153 2.03 9.45 7.22
N LEU A 154 1.05 8.83 6.58
CA LEU A 154 -0.28 8.64 7.12
C LEU A 154 -0.57 7.15 7.30
N VAL A 155 -1.29 6.83 8.37
CA VAL A 155 -1.76 5.47 8.68
C VAL A 155 -3.25 5.53 9.04
N PRO A 156 -3.95 4.37 9.02
CA PRO A 156 -5.30 4.28 9.57
C PRO A 156 -5.36 4.75 11.04
N ASN A 157 -6.51 5.25 11.48
CA ASN A 157 -6.66 5.89 12.78
C ASN A 157 -7.80 5.28 13.62
N PRO A 158 -7.52 4.73 14.82
CA PRO A 158 -6.19 4.53 15.39
C PRO A 158 -5.46 3.35 14.72
N PRO A 159 -4.13 3.43 14.51
CA PRO A 159 -3.38 2.38 13.83
C PRO A 159 -3.35 1.07 14.62
N GLU A 160 -3.43 1.13 15.96
CA GLU A 160 -3.46 -0.04 16.82
C GLU A 160 -4.72 -0.88 16.61
N GLU A 161 -5.87 -0.22 16.36
CA GLU A 161 -7.13 -0.90 16.03
C GLU A 161 -7.03 -1.55 14.65
N TYR A 162 -6.51 -0.82 13.66
CA TYR A 162 -6.29 -1.34 12.31
C TYR A 162 -5.41 -2.59 12.33
N LEU A 163 -4.26 -2.54 13.02
CA LEU A 163 -3.33 -3.65 13.11
C LEU A 163 -3.92 -4.83 13.91
N ARG A 164 -4.71 -4.56 14.95
CA ARG A 164 -5.43 -5.62 15.68
C ARG A 164 -6.47 -6.32 14.79
N LEU A 165 -7.24 -5.57 14.01
CA LEU A 165 -8.20 -6.17 13.09
C LEU A 165 -7.51 -7.01 12.02
N LYS A 166 -6.36 -6.54 11.50
CA LYS A 166 -5.64 -7.19 10.40
C LYS A 166 -4.75 -8.37 10.83
N TYR A 167 -4.20 -8.36 12.04
CA TYR A 167 -3.19 -9.32 12.50
C TYR A 167 -3.49 -9.95 13.86
N GLY A 168 -4.67 -9.69 14.44
CA GLY A 168 -5.10 -10.22 15.72
C GLY A 168 -4.48 -9.51 16.94
N GLU A 169 -4.84 -9.94 18.14
CA GLU A 169 -4.41 -9.33 19.41
C GLU A 169 -2.88 -9.36 19.61
N ASN A 170 -2.20 -10.31 18.97
CA ASN A 170 -0.77 -10.54 19.12
C ASN A 170 0.10 -9.80 18.09
N TRP A 171 -0.45 -8.84 17.33
CA TRP A 171 0.27 -8.14 16.26
C TRP A 171 1.58 -7.45 16.71
N LYS A 172 1.68 -7.10 17.99
CA LYS A 172 2.88 -6.51 18.61
C LYS A 172 4.02 -7.51 18.81
N THR A 173 3.73 -8.80 18.79
CA THR A 173 4.73 -9.85 18.91
C THR A 173 5.31 -10.14 17.51
N PRO A 174 6.63 -10.01 17.30
CA PRO A 174 7.24 -10.37 16.03
C PRO A 174 7.02 -11.84 15.71
N LYS A 175 6.55 -12.11 14.50
CA LYS A 175 6.42 -13.45 13.90
C LYS A 175 7.26 -13.56 12.63
N LYS A 176 7.42 -14.79 12.13
CA LYS A 176 8.08 -15.05 10.85
C LYS A 176 7.19 -14.60 9.68
N PRO A 177 7.75 -14.43 8.47
CA PRO A 177 6.95 -14.22 7.26
C PRO A 177 5.86 -15.29 7.13
N GLY A 178 4.64 -14.89 6.72
CA GLY A 178 3.49 -15.79 6.56
C GLY A 178 2.67 -16.07 7.83
N ASP A 179 3.30 -16.10 9.01
CA ASP A 179 2.64 -16.46 10.29
C ASP A 179 1.64 -15.39 10.80
N TYR A 180 1.60 -14.20 10.18
CA TYR A 180 0.75 -13.09 10.63
C TYR A 180 -0.71 -13.23 10.17
N GLU A 181 -0.97 -13.98 9.10
CA GLU A 181 -2.32 -14.17 8.55
C GLU A 181 -3.10 -15.29 9.25
N GLU A 182 -2.45 -16.04 10.14
CA GLU A 182 -3.06 -17.19 10.86
C GLU A 182 -3.89 -16.79 12.09
N ASP A 183 -3.78 -15.54 12.55
CA ASP A 183 -4.43 -15.07 13.80
C ASP A 183 -5.83 -14.48 13.59
N VAL A 184 -6.32 -14.40 12.35
CA VAL A 184 -7.52 -13.62 11.97
C VAL A 184 -8.47 -14.41 11.07
#